data_AF-A0A958F1P2-F1
#
_entry.id   AF-A0A958F1P2-F1
#
_cell.length_a   1.000
_cell.length_b   1.000
_cell.length_c   1.000
_cell.angle_alpha   90.00
_cell.angle_beta   90.00
_cell.angle_gamma   90.00
#
_symmetry.space_group_name_H-M   'P 1'
#
loop_
_entity.id
_entity.type
_entity.pdbx_description
1 polymer ?
#
loop_
_entity_poly.entity_id
_entity_poly.type
_entity_poly.pdbx_seq_one_letter_code
_entity_poly.pdbx_strand_id
1 'polypeptide(L)'
;RMVILADEPHDLLPVELLPNEIRPVDVPTRFGDPDANAPDIKVRKEAYEKTMLLEALTRNDWNQSAAARELGISERSVRYKMQKLGLEKP
;
A
#
# COMPACT_ATOMS: atom_id res chain seq x y z
N ARG A 1 -2.74 15.08 -16.76
CA ARG A 1 -1.73 14.68 -17.77
C ARG A 1 -0.92 15.92 -18.10
N MET A 2 0.39 15.90 -17.81
CA MET A 2 1.29 17.02 -18.11
C MET A 2 1.97 16.78 -19.45
N VAL A 3 2.10 17.82 -20.28
CA VAL A 3 2.76 17.77 -21.59
C VAL A 3 3.72 18.96 -21.64
N ILE A 4 5.00 18.69 -21.92
CA ILE A 4 6.02 19.73 -22.12
C ILE A 4 6.50 19.57 -23.57
N LEU A 5 6.51 20.66 -24.33
CA LEU A 5 7.10 20.74 -25.66
C LEU A 5 8.54 21.22 -25.49
N ALA A 6 9.51 20.33 -25.68
CA ALA A 6 10.92 20.68 -25.73
C ALA A 6 11.30 20.94 -27.20
N ASP A 7 12.05 22.02 -27.44
CA ASP A 7 12.47 22.45 -28.79
C ASP A 7 13.60 21.54 -29.35
N GLU A 8 14.38 20.91 -28.46
CA GLU A 8 15.43 19.96 -28.82
C GLU A 8 15.27 18.61 -28.09
N PRO A 9 15.73 17.50 -28.69
CA PRO A 9 15.73 16.20 -28.04
C PRO A 9 16.76 16.20 -26.90
N HIS A 10 16.27 16.44 -25.68
CA HIS A 10 17.06 16.25 -24.47
C HIS A 10 16.81 14.85 -23.91
N ASP A 11 17.88 14.10 -23.65
CA ASP A 11 17.82 12.81 -22.94
C ASP A 11 17.40 12.98 -21.47
N LEU A 12 17.52 14.19 -20.92
CA LEU A 12 17.18 14.55 -19.55
C LEU A 12 16.34 15.83 -19.53
N LEU A 13 15.28 15.86 -18.71
CA LEU A 13 14.43 17.04 -18.53
C LEU A 13 14.98 17.94 -17.40
N PRO A 14 15.45 19.17 -17.69
CA PRO A 14 15.89 20.11 -16.66
C PRO A 14 14.75 20.52 -15.73
N VAL A 15 15.07 20.72 -14.44
CA VAL A 15 14.11 21.07 -13.37
C VAL A 15 13.45 22.42 -13.62
N GLU A 16 14.11 23.30 -14.36
CA GLU A 16 13.66 24.63 -14.73
C GLU A 16 12.46 24.60 -15.68
N LEU A 17 12.25 23.48 -16.40
CA LEU A 17 11.08 23.28 -17.27
C LEU A 17 9.84 22.81 -16.50
N LEU A 18 9.99 22.49 -15.22
CA LEU A 18 8.85 22.10 -14.40
C LEU A 18 8.03 23.34 -13.98
N PRO A 19 6.69 23.27 -14.04
CA PRO A 19 5.82 24.27 -13.43
C PRO A 19 6.13 24.44 -11.93
N ASN A 20 5.99 25.65 -11.41
CA ASN A 20 6.38 26.01 -10.04
C ASN A 20 5.70 25.14 -8.98
N GLU A 21 4.50 24.65 -9.28
CA GLU A 21 3.66 23.81 -8.42
C GLU A 21 4.27 22.43 -8.11
N ILE A 22 5.16 21.93 -8.99
CA ILE A 22 5.78 20.61 -8.86
C ILE A 22 7.30 20.68 -8.79
N ARG A 23 7.87 21.88 -8.78
CA ARG A 23 9.31 22.02 -8.54
C ARG A 23 9.60 21.43 -7.16
N PRO A 24 10.61 20.55 -7.04
CA PRO A 24 11.04 20.09 -5.72
C PRO A 24 11.47 21.34 -4.96
N VAL A 25 10.66 21.74 -3.98
CA VAL A 25 11.08 22.73 -3.02
C VAL A 25 12.13 22.01 -2.16
N ASP A 26 13.30 22.61 -1.95
CA ASP A 26 14.32 22.17 -0.98
C ASP A 26 13.80 22.31 0.47
N VAL A 27 12.55 21.89 0.71
CA VAL A 27 12.10 21.53 2.04
C VAL A 27 12.90 20.28 2.37
N PRO A 28 13.56 20.20 3.55
CA PRO A 28 14.07 18.94 4.07
C PRO A 28 12.87 18.04 4.20
N THR A 29 12.62 17.28 3.15
CA THR A 29 11.42 16.49 3.04
C THR A 29 11.74 15.28 3.87
N ARG A 30 11.33 15.30 5.13
CA ARG A 30 11.16 14.09 5.93
C ARG A 30 10.00 13.28 5.33
N PHE A 31 10.09 12.89 4.05
CA PHE A 31 9.55 11.61 3.65
C PHE A 31 10.44 10.66 4.42
N GLY A 32 9.95 10.24 5.59
CA GLY A 32 10.75 9.61 6.64
C GLY A 32 11.77 8.69 5.99
N ASP A 33 13.05 8.95 6.27
CA ASP A 33 14.13 8.09 5.81
C ASP A 33 13.63 6.66 6.00
N PRO A 34 13.59 5.83 4.93
CA PRO A 34 13.22 4.45 5.09
C PRO A 34 14.20 3.91 6.10
N ASP A 35 13.71 3.71 7.33
CA ASP A 35 14.50 3.21 8.43
C ASP A 35 15.22 1.99 7.86
N ALA A 36 16.55 2.03 7.79
CA ALA A 36 17.31 1.02 7.06
C ALA A 36 17.10 -0.38 7.68
N ASN A 37 16.54 -0.42 8.89
CA ASN A 37 16.11 -1.61 9.61
C ASN A 37 14.60 -1.90 9.53
N ALA A 38 13.80 -1.07 8.84
CA ALA A 38 12.39 -1.35 8.63
C ALA A 38 12.24 -2.62 7.79
N PRO A 39 11.36 -3.54 8.20
CA PRO A 39 11.08 -4.73 7.42
C PRO A 39 10.57 -4.34 6.02
N ASP A 40 10.93 -5.16 5.03
CA ASP A 40 10.50 -5.00 3.65
C ASP A 40 9.00 -4.69 3.58
N ILE A 41 8.61 -3.82 2.65
CA ILE A 41 7.23 -3.36 2.45
C ILE A 41 6.28 -4.56 2.33
N LYS A 42 6.75 -5.65 1.71
CA LYS A 42 6.00 -6.91 1.62
C LYS A 42 5.67 -7.50 2.98
N VAL A 43 6.64 -7.55 3.89
CA VAL A 43 6.46 -8.09 5.24
C VAL A 43 5.49 -7.22 6.04
N ARG A 44 5.64 -5.89 5.96
CA ARG A 44 4.73 -4.94 6.61
C ARG A 44 3.31 -5.08 6.11
N LYS A 45 3.14 -5.26 4.80
CA LYS A 45 1.84 -5.50 4.17
C LYS A 45 1.22 -6.80 4.66
N GLU A 46 1.97 -7.90 4.73
CA GLU A 46 1.46 -9.18 5.20
C GLU A 46 1.06 -9.13 6.69
N ALA A 47 1.85 -8.47 7.54
CA ALA A 47 1.50 -8.26 8.94
C ALA A 47 0.19 -7.46 9.08
N TYR A 48 0.07 -6.36 8.32
CA TYR A 48 -1.14 -5.55 8.31
C TYR A 48 -2.37 -6.33 7.81
N GLU A 49 -2.24 -7.08 6.72
CA GLU A 49 -3.31 -7.94 6.19
C GLU A 49 -3.74 -9.00 7.23
N LYS A 50 -2.79 -9.60 7.96
CA LYS A 50 -3.08 -10.58 9.00
C LYS A 50 -3.88 -9.98 10.14
N THR A 51 -3.49 -8.81 10.63
CA THR A 51 -4.21 -8.11 11.70
C THR A 51 -5.65 -7.78 11.29
N MET A 52 -5.83 -7.17 10.12
CA MET A 52 -7.16 -6.81 9.62
C MET A 52 -8.08 -8.03 9.45
N LEU A 53 -7.54 -9.13 8.91
CA LEU A 53 -8.31 -10.35 8.70
C LEU A 53 -8.73 -10.99 10.02
N LEU A 54 -7.82 -11.05 11.00
CA LEU A 54 -8.08 -11.62 12.31
C LEU A 54 -9.12 -10.79 13.08
N GLU A 55 -9.00 -9.47 13.10
CA GLU A 55 -9.97 -8.58 13.75
C GLU A 55 -11.37 -8.71 13.16
N ALA A 56 -11.49 -8.78 11.82
CA ALA A 56 -12.77 -8.97 11.16
C ALA A 56 -13.36 -10.36 11.46
N LEU A 57 -12.55 -11.42 11.44
CA LEU A 57 -13.00 -12.77 11.80
C LEU A 57 -13.48 -12.82 13.24
N THR A 58 -12.74 -12.26 14.20
CA THR A 58 -13.11 -12.24 15.61
C THR A 58 -14.41 -11.48 15.86
N ARG A 59 -14.59 -10.29 15.24
CA ARG A 59 -15.83 -9.49 15.39
C ARG A 59 -17.07 -10.16 14.80
N ASN A 60 -16.88 -11.12 13.89
CA ASN A 60 -17.96 -11.84 13.22
C ASN A 60 -18.07 -13.31 13.68
N ASP A 61 -17.56 -13.66 14.86
CA ASP A 61 -17.61 -15.04 15.41
C ASP A 61 -17.05 -16.11 14.45
N TRP A 62 -16.01 -15.73 13.69
CA TRP A 62 -15.37 -16.53 12.64
C TRP A 62 -16.29 -16.87 11.45
N ASN A 63 -17.38 -16.12 11.26
CA ASN A 63 -18.20 -16.21 10.06
C ASN A 63 -17.47 -15.55 8.87
N GLN A 64 -16.88 -16.38 8.01
CA GLN A 64 -16.09 -15.95 6.85
C GLN A 64 -16.89 -15.06 5.89
N SER A 65 -18.16 -15.38 5.63
CA SER A 65 -19.00 -14.60 4.70
C SER A 65 -19.40 -13.26 5.29
N ALA A 66 -19.51 -13.14 6.62
CA ALA A 66 -19.75 -11.85 7.29
C ALA A 66 -18.48 -11.00 7.35
N ALA A 67 -17.34 -11.58 7.73
CA ALA A 67 -16.04 -10.89 7.71
C ALA A 67 -15.65 -10.43 6.29
N ALA A 68 -15.94 -11.22 5.26
CA ALA A 68 -15.71 -10.85 3.87
C ALA A 68 -16.52 -9.61 3.45
N ARG A 69 -17.82 -9.58 3.80
CA ARG A 69 -18.69 -8.44 3.54
C ARG A 69 -18.20 -7.18 4.24
N GLU A 70 -17.73 -7.33 5.48
CA GLU A 70 -17.18 -6.21 6.23
C GLU A 70 -15.88 -5.66 5.62
N LEU A 71 -14.96 -6.55 5.21
CA LEU A 71 -13.70 -6.17 4.58
C LEU A 71 -13.85 -5.72 3.11
N GLY A 72 -15.05 -5.82 2.53
CA GLY A 72 -15.30 -5.47 1.13
C GLY A 72 -14.60 -6.40 0.13
N ILE A 73 -14.34 -7.65 0.50
CA ILE A 73 -13.68 -8.65 -0.35
C ILE A 73 -14.54 -9.90 -0.51
N SER A 74 -14.17 -10.79 -1.43
CA SER A 74 -14.89 -12.06 -1.60
C SER A 74 -14.64 -13.03 -0.44
N GLU A 75 -15.61 -13.87 -0.10
CA GLU A 75 -15.42 -14.96 0.87
C GLU A 75 -14.27 -15.89 0.44
N ARG A 76 -14.13 -16.15 -0.87
CA ARG A 76 -13.02 -16.93 -1.41
C ARG A 76 -11.66 -16.29 -1.08
N SER A 77 -11.57 -14.96 -1.15
CA SER A 77 -10.35 -14.22 -0.79
C SER A 77 -10.04 -14.35 0.70
N VAL A 78 -11.05 -14.24 1.57
CA VAL A 78 -10.90 -14.49 3.02
C VAL A 78 -10.37 -15.90 3.26
N ARG A 79 -11.02 -16.92 2.68
CA ARG A 79 -10.62 -18.33 2.84
C ARG A 79 -9.18 -18.57 2.38
N TYR A 80 -8.80 -18.06 1.21
CA TYR A 80 -7.44 -18.18 0.70
C TYR A 80 -6.42 -17.49 1.62
N LYS A 81 -6.72 -16.28 2.11
CA LYS A 81 -5.83 -15.57 3.03
C LYS A 81 -5.71 -16.28 4.38
N MET A 82 -6.80 -16.87 4.91
CA MET A 82 -6.75 -17.70 6.11
C MET A 82 -5.80 -18.88 5.93
N GLN A 83 -5.90 -19.60 4.81
CA GLN A 83 -4.98 -20.71 4.49
C GLN A 83 -3.54 -20.24 4.37
N LYS A 84 -3.29 -19.15 3.64
CA LYS A 84 -1.95 -18.59 3.45
C LYS A 84 -1.32 -18.13 4.78
N LEU A 85 -2.11 -17.56 5.68
CA LEU A 85 -1.67 -16.97 6.94
C LEU A 85 -1.73 -17.94 8.14
N GLY A 86 -2.21 -19.17 7.93
CA GLY A 86 -2.38 -20.18 8.98
C GLY A 86 -3.38 -19.76 10.05
N LEU A 87 -4.47 -19.10 9.66
CA LEU A 87 -5.52 -18.68 10.60
C LEU A 87 -6.60 -19.76 10.71
N GLU A 88 -6.79 -20.29 11.91
CA GLU A 88 -7.81 -21.30 12.22
C GLU A 88 -8.71 -20.81 13.34
N LYS A 89 -9.99 -21.23 13.27
CA LYS A 89 -10.97 -20.91 14.30
C LYS A 89 -10.54 -21.57 15.63
N PRO A 90 -10.53 -20.83 16.74
CA PRO A 90 -10.23 -21.38 18.07
C PRO A 90 -11.30 -22.36 18.55
#